data_AF-A0A7Y2F7H2-F1
#
_entry.id   AF-A0A7Y2F7H2-F1
#
_cell.length_a   1.000
_cell.length_b   1.000
_cell.length_c   1.000
_cell.angle_alpha   90.00
_cell.angle_beta   90.00
_cell.angle_gamma   90.00
#
_symmetry.space_group_name_H-M   'P 1'
#
loop_
_entity.id
_entity.type
_entity.pdbx_description
1 polymer ?
#
loop_
_entity_poly.entity_id
_entity_poly.type
_entity_poly.pdbx_seq_one_letter_code
_entity_poly.pdbx_strand_id
1 'polypeptide(L)'
;MSLDDLTARDLAQIDAICLEYEAELRNGNATPVDALIEKVNPELVDVLREELDAIREEVERALNPKPIIAPFQSIAAPTTTPTTATPSAPQPQPPSE
;
A
#
# COMPACT_ATOMS: atom_id res chain seq x y z
N MET A 1 14.08 18.66 -3.82
CA MET A 1 12.96 19.48 -3.30
C MET A 1 12.18 18.63 -2.31
N SER A 2 11.55 19.21 -1.28
CA SER A 2 10.64 18.47 -0.42
C SER A 2 9.21 18.54 -0.99
N LEU A 3 8.42 17.48 -0.81
CA LEU A 3 7.02 17.42 -1.28
C LEU A 3 6.17 18.58 -0.75
N ASP A 4 6.54 19.16 0.41
CA ASP A 4 5.86 20.28 1.05
C ASP A 4 5.95 21.61 0.29
N ASP A 5 6.87 21.74 -0.67
CA ASP A 5 7.01 22.94 -1.52
C ASP A 5 6.16 22.87 -2.80
N LEU A 6 5.49 21.74 -3.05
CA LEU A 6 4.69 21.53 -4.26
C LEU A 6 3.27 22.07 -4.11
N THR A 7 2.77 22.71 -5.17
CA THR A 7 1.36 23.09 -5.18
C THR A 7 0.49 21.85 -5.35
N ALA A 8 -0.77 21.92 -4.91
CA ALA A 8 -1.75 20.85 -5.13
C ALA A 8 -1.91 20.50 -6.62
N ARG A 9 -1.66 21.46 -7.52
CA ARG A 9 -1.69 21.24 -8.97
C ARG A 9 -0.49 20.40 -9.43
N ASP A 10 0.70 20.66 -8.90
CA ASP A 10 1.90 19.91 -9.26
C ASP A 10 1.81 18.46 -8.77
N LEU A 11 1.30 18.27 -7.55
CA LEU A 11 1.03 16.93 -7.02
C LEU A 11 0.00 16.17 -7.86
N ALA A 12 -1.10 16.83 -8.26
CA ALA A 12 -2.10 16.21 -9.13
C ALA A 12 -1.53 15.85 -10.52
N GLN A 13 -0.57 16.63 -11.01
CA GLN A 13 0.11 16.33 -12.26
C GLN A 13 1.03 15.11 -12.13
N ILE A 14 1.81 15.03 -11.04
CA ILE A 14 2.66 13.87 -10.74
C ILE A 14 1.79 12.60 -10.64
N ASP A 15 0.71 12.66 -9.84
CA ASP A 15 -0.21 11.54 -9.62
C ASP A 15 -0.81 11.02 -10.94
N ALA A 16 -1.27 11.92 -11.80
CA ALA A 16 -1.80 11.55 -13.11
C ALA A 16 -0.76 10.82 -13.99
N ILE A 17 0.49 11.30 -14.00
CA ILE A 17 1.57 10.68 -14.78
C ILE A 17 1.92 9.30 -14.21
N CYS A 18 2.01 9.18 -12.88
CA CYS A 18 2.30 7.92 -12.20
C CYS A 18 1.24 6.85 -12.51
N LEU A 19 -0.05 7.21 -12.44
CA LEU A 19 -1.15 6.31 -12.76
C LEU A 19 -1.15 5.87 -14.23
N GLU A 20 -0.91 6.80 -15.15
CA GLU A 20 -0.82 6.49 -16.59
C GLU A 20 0.37 5.57 -16.88
N TYR A 21 1.54 5.87 -16.30
CA TYR A 21 2.73 5.04 -16.45
C TYR A 21 2.54 3.62 -15.89
N GLU A 22 1.94 3.49 -14.69
CA GLU A 22 1.66 2.18 -14.11
C GLU A 22 0.75 1.35 -15.03
N ALA A 23 -0.31 1.96 -15.57
CA ALA A 23 -1.24 1.31 -16.49
C ALA A 23 -0.53 0.87 -17.78
N GLU A 24 0.30 1.73 -18.38
CA GLU A 24 1.08 1.40 -19.57
C GLU A 24 2.11 0.28 -19.30
N LEU A 25 2.77 0.33 -18.14
CA LEU A 25 3.77 -0.66 -17.73
C LEU A 25 3.16 -2.04 -17.53
N ARG A 26 1.99 -2.13 -16.89
CA ARG A 26 1.24 -3.39 -16.76
C ARG A 26 0.79 -3.95 -18.12
N ASN A 27 0.53 -3.08 -19.09
CA ASN A 27 0.18 -3.47 -20.46
C ASN A 27 1.40 -3.78 -21.34
N GLY A 28 2.63 -3.58 -20.85
CA GLY A 28 3.87 -3.81 -21.60
C GLY A 28 4.18 -2.74 -22.65
N ASN A 29 3.57 -1.56 -22.56
CA ASN A 29 3.76 -0.44 -23.49
C ASN A 29 4.19 0.84 -22.76
N ALA A 30 4.99 0.71 -21.70
CA ALA A 30 5.43 1.84 -20.88
C ALA A 30 6.20 2.87 -21.71
N THR A 31 5.76 4.13 -21.63
CA THR A 31 6.55 5.26 -22.12
C THR A 31 7.87 5.36 -21.35
N PRO A 32 9.03 5.57 -22.01
CA PRO A 32 10.31 5.71 -21.30
C PRO A 32 10.28 6.90 -20.35
N VAL A 33 10.80 6.71 -19.13
CA VAL A 33 10.83 7.70 -18.04
C VAL A 33 11.44 9.02 -18.52
N ASP A 34 12.53 8.97 -19.29
CA ASP A 34 13.20 10.16 -19.84
C ASP A 34 12.26 11.02 -20.72
N ALA A 35 11.36 10.40 -21.48
CA ALA A 35 10.41 11.13 -22.31
C ALA A 35 9.25 11.73 -21.50
N LEU A 36 8.91 11.14 -20.35
CA LEU A 36 7.90 11.68 -19.44
C LEU A 36 8.46 12.91 -18.72
N ILE A 37 9.68 12.82 -18.19
CA ILE A 37 10.31 13.92 -17.44
C ILE A 37 10.60 15.15 -18.31
N GLU A 38 10.88 14.99 -19.61
CA GLU A 38 11.09 16.11 -20.54
C GLU A 38 9.84 16.99 -20.73
N LYS A 39 8.64 16.46 -20.43
CA LYS A 39 7.36 17.17 -20.64
C LYS A 39 6.86 17.90 -19.40
N VAL A 40 7.56 17.76 -18.28
CA VAL A 40 7.14 18.28 -16.97
C VAL A 40 8.06 19.40 -16.52
N ASN A 41 7.60 20.15 -15.51
CA ASN A 41 8.42 21.20 -14.93
C ASN A 41 9.71 20.58 -14.35
N PRO A 42 10.89 21.20 -14.57
CA PRO A 42 12.17 20.67 -14.13
C PRO A 42 12.25 20.49 -12.60
N GLU A 43 11.48 21.28 -11.85
CA GLU A 43 11.37 21.19 -10.40
C GLU A 43 10.70 19.90 -9.92
N LEU A 44 9.89 19.26 -10.77
CA LEU A 44 9.17 18.02 -10.48
C LEU A 44 9.95 16.78 -10.91
N VAL A 45 11.01 16.95 -11.71
CA VAL A 45 11.71 15.84 -12.37
C VAL A 45 12.33 14.89 -11.36
N ASP A 46 12.97 15.41 -10.31
CA ASP A 46 13.62 14.57 -9.31
C ASP A 46 12.60 13.68 -8.58
N VAL A 47 11.49 14.29 -8.14
CA VAL A 47 10.40 13.58 -7.43
C VAL A 47 9.73 12.58 -8.38
N LEU A 48 9.36 13.02 -9.59
CA LEU A 48 8.70 12.14 -10.55
C LEU A 48 9.59 10.97 -10.96
N ARG A 49 10.90 11.17 -11.08
CA ARG A 49 11.82 10.09 -11.41
C ARG A 49 11.90 9.04 -10.30
N GLU A 50 11.92 9.48 -9.05
CA GLU A 50 11.90 8.59 -7.89
C GLU A 50 10.60 7.77 -7.82
N GLU A 51 9.45 8.44 -7.99
CA GLU A 51 8.14 7.77 -8.00
C GLU A 51 8.00 6.76 -9.15
N LEU A 52 8.41 7.12 -10.37
CA LEU A 52 8.33 6.23 -11.53
C LEU A 52 9.26 5.01 -11.41
N ASP A 53 10.44 5.17 -10.81
CA ASP A 53 11.37 4.06 -10.55
C ASP A 53 10.79 3.10 -9.50
N ALA A 54 10.21 3.63 -8.42
CA ALA A 54 9.53 2.84 -7.40
C ALA A 54 8.33 2.06 -7.97
N ILE A 55 7.50 2.69 -8.81
CA ILE A 55 6.38 2.02 -9.49
C ILE A 55 6.89 0.90 -10.39
N ARG A 56 7.98 1.15 -11.13
CA ARG A 56 8.56 0.14 -12.01
C ARG A 56 9.01 -1.08 -11.23
N GLU A 57 9.77 -0.89 -10.15
CA GLU A 57 10.22 -1.98 -9.30
C GLU A 57 9.04 -2.76 -8.72
N GLU A 58 8.01 -2.08 -8.26
CA GLU A 58 6.81 -2.72 -7.70
C GLU A 58 6.03 -3.53 -8.75
N VAL A 59 5.81 -2.98 -9.94
CA VAL A 59 5.10 -3.69 -11.03
C VAL A 59 5.92 -4.88 -11.52
N GLU A 60 7.23 -4.73 -11.70
CA GLU A 60 8.12 -5.85 -12.07
C GLU A 60 8.12 -6.95 -10.99
N ARG A 61 8.11 -6.59 -9.71
CA ARG A 61 7.98 -7.53 -8.58
C ARG A 61 6.62 -8.23 -8.54
N ALA A 62 5.54 -7.52 -8.89
CA ALA A 62 4.20 -8.08 -8.95
C ALA A 62 4.01 -9.05 -10.13
N LEU A 63 4.60 -8.74 -11.29
CA LEU A 63 4.55 -9.57 -12.50
C LEU A 63 5.46 -10.80 -12.41
N ASN A 64 6.58 -10.68 -11.70
CA ASN A 64 7.46 -11.80 -11.39
C ASN A 64 7.46 -12.03 -9.88
N PRO A 65 6.43 -12.70 -9.33
CA PRO A 65 6.38 -13.04 -7.92
C PRO A 65 7.44 -14.10 -7.66
N LYS A 66 8.70 -13.67 -7.57
CA LYS A 66 9.76 -14.46 -6.97
C LYS A 66 9.24 -14.73 -5.56
N PRO A 67 9.05 -15.99 -5.15
CA PRO A 67 8.49 -16.28 -3.85
C PRO A 67 9.48 -15.75 -2.82
N ILE A 68 9.24 -14.53 -2.36
CA ILE A 68 9.86 -14.02 -1.15
C ILE A 68 9.25 -14.90 -0.08
N ILE A 69 10.06 -15.83 0.43
CA ILE A 69 9.82 -16.46 1.72
C ILE A 69 9.90 -15.34 2.75
N ALA A 70 8.86 -14.51 2.82
CA ALA A 70 8.66 -13.57 3.90
C ALA A 70 7.93 -14.36 5.00
N PRO A 71 8.48 -14.43 6.23
CA PRO A 71 7.74 -15.02 7.34
C PRO A 71 6.45 -14.21 7.52
N PHE A 72 5.32 -14.90 7.42
CA PHE A 72 3.99 -14.40 7.74
C PHE A 72 4.03 -13.60 9.05
N GLN A 73 4.08 -12.27 8.95
CA GLN A 73 3.64 -11.38 10.03
C GLN A 73 2.12 -11.47 10.02
N SER A 74 1.63 -12.49 10.72
CA SER A 74 0.23 -12.71 11.03
C SER A 74 -0.24 -11.53 11.88
N ILE A 75 -0.80 -10.51 11.23
CA ILE A 75 -1.52 -9.46 11.94
C ILE A 75 -2.86 -10.07 12.32
N ALA A 76 -2.86 -10.74 13.48
CA ALA A 76 -4.06 -11.06 14.19
C ALA A 76 -4.71 -9.73 14.63
N ALA A 77 -5.87 -9.42 14.09
CA ALA A 77 -6.81 -8.48 14.68
C ALA A 77 -8.21 -9.12 14.72
N PRO A 78 -8.98 -8.84 15.78
CA PRO A 78 -9.68 -9.87 16.55
C PRO A 78 -11.03 -10.23 15.95
N THR A 79 -11.33 -11.53 15.94
CA THR A 79 -12.67 -12.07 15.73
C THR A 79 -13.60 -11.55 16.83
N THR A 80 -14.46 -10.62 16.47
CA THR A 80 -15.66 -10.29 17.26
C THR A 80 -16.68 -11.40 17.07
N THR A 81 -16.84 -12.28 18.07
CA THR A 81 -18.10 -13.01 18.29
C THR A 81 -18.43 -13.08 19.79
N PRO A 82 -19.71 -12.91 20.14
CA PRO A 82 -20.18 -12.67 21.50
C PRO A 82 -20.18 -13.96 22.33
N THR A 83 -19.49 -13.95 23.46
CA THR A 83 -19.60 -15.01 24.46
C THR A 83 -20.87 -14.78 25.29
N THR A 84 -21.94 -15.49 24.94
CA THR A 84 -23.00 -15.85 25.89
C THR A 84 -22.40 -16.86 26.87
N ALA A 85 -21.85 -16.38 27.98
CA ALA A 85 -21.44 -17.22 29.10
C ALA A 85 -22.51 -17.19 30.19
N THR A 86 -23.26 -18.28 30.25
CA THR A 86 -23.96 -18.78 31.43
C THR A 86 -23.00 -18.85 32.62
N PRO A 87 -23.25 -18.17 33.75
CA PRO A 87 -22.49 -18.43 34.97
C PRO A 87 -23.07 -19.67 35.67
N SER A 88 -22.47 -20.83 35.41
CA SER A 88 -22.53 -21.98 36.32
C SER A 88 -21.64 -21.68 37.54
N ALA A 89 -22.25 -21.37 38.68
CA ALA A 89 -21.57 -21.26 39.96
C ALA A 89 -21.64 -22.60 40.73
N PRO A 90 -20.53 -23.12 41.28
CA PRO A 90 -20.56 -24.29 42.16
C PRO A 90 -20.53 -23.91 43.65
N GLN A 91 -21.55 -24.39 44.40
CA GLN A 91 -21.65 -24.65 45.87
C GLN A 91 -21.47 -23.47 46.87
N PRO A 92 -21.99 -23.54 48.14
CA PRO A 92 -22.17 -24.72 49.01
C PRO A 92 -23.53 -24.85 49.78
N GLN A 93 -23.94 -26.10 50.10
CA GLN A 93 -24.83 -26.44 51.25
C GLN A 93 -24.05 -26.21 52.58
N PRO A 94 -24.63 -25.97 53.79
CA PRO A 94 -25.81 -26.64 54.43
C PRO A 94 -26.59 -25.66 55.40
N PRO A 95 -27.29 -26.06 56.51
CA PRO A 95 -27.88 -27.33 56.96
C PRO A 95 -29.40 -27.26 57.28
N SER A 96 -29.90 -28.39 57.75
CA SER A 96 -31.25 -28.81 58.15
C SER A 96 -32.02 -27.95 59.18
N GLU A 97 -33.34 -27.92 59.03
CA GLU A 97 -34.33 -28.19 60.09
C GLU A 97 -35.64 -28.73 59.49
#